data_AF-A0A9E4IKK0-F1
#
_entry.id   AF-A0A9E4IKK0-F1
#
_cell.length_a   1.000
_cell.length_b   1.000
_cell.length_c   1.000
_cell.angle_alpha   90.00
_cell.angle_beta   90.00
_cell.angle_gamma   90.00
#
_symmetry.space_group_name_H-M   'P 1'
#
loop_
_entity.id
_entity.type
_entity.pdbx_description
1 polymer ?
#
loop_
_entity_poly.entity_id
_entity_poly.type
_entity_poly.pdbx_seq_one_letter_code
_entity_poly.pdbx_strand_id
1 'polypeptide(L)'
;MRNDAAFADVDIPSMRDHFAKAMALKPNDLTPEHLFGVLDTVAVRRTRSFVKRYYPNDTVTIGGREQAITIPTPRALKVSYDLGAVLPGFFDRLKKALDADTPPDDPESLTLARYAPSQYRLDQDLETHEIQLAGLLRSEMLKRFESSPYAFAQTCERMAASHDAFLKLVDNGKVATGGALADWMATDSDDVDSYLDEYGGLVDDADEYYIDRLRRHVSRDRDLLRSFARTARTVTRGTDPTLAELVDQLADIAEEPRDPV
;
A
#
# COMPACT_ATOMS: atom_id res chain seq x y z
N MET A 1 -20.72 -2.65 25.88
CA MET A 1 -22.12 -2.19 26.07
C MET A 1 -22.83 -3.13 27.03
N ARG A 2 -23.53 -2.61 28.04
CA ARG A 2 -24.18 -3.42 29.08
C ARG A 2 -25.67 -3.72 28.83
N ASN A 3 -26.25 -3.19 27.75
CA ASN A 3 -27.66 -3.38 27.40
C ASN A 3 -27.78 -3.73 25.91
N ASP A 4 -28.40 -4.88 25.61
CA ASP A 4 -28.51 -5.44 24.26
C ASP A 4 -29.58 -4.73 23.41
N ALA A 5 -30.58 -4.14 24.06
CA ALA A 5 -31.67 -3.39 23.41
C ALA A 5 -31.44 -1.87 23.43
N ALA A 6 -30.19 -1.42 23.54
CA ALA A 6 -29.85 0.00 23.69
C ALA A 6 -30.23 0.88 22.48
N PHE A 7 -30.59 0.27 21.35
CA PHE A 7 -30.85 0.92 20.07
C PHE A 7 -32.20 0.51 19.46
N ALA A 8 -33.13 0.03 20.29
CA ALA A 8 -34.45 -0.40 19.85
C ALA A 8 -35.28 0.74 19.23
N ASP A 9 -34.94 1.99 19.53
CA ASP A 9 -35.54 3.22 19.00
C ASP A 9 -35.09 3.58 17.58
N VAL A 10 -34.02 2.95 17.08
CA VAL A 10 -33.47 3.13 15.73
C VAL A 10 -33.54 1.83 14.90
N ASP A 11 -34.59 1.03 15.12
CA ASP A 11 -34.85 -0.26 14.45
C ASP A 11 -33.79 -1.35 14.68
N ILE A 12 -32.99 -1.26 15.75
CA ILE A 12 -32.03 -2.29 16.16
C ILE A 12 -32.46 -2.89 17.52
N PRO A 13 -33.39 -3.87 17.51
CA PRO A 13 -33.98 -4.40 18.74
C PRO A 13 -33.00 -5.22 19.59
N SER A 14 -31.99 -5.85 18.98
CA SER A 14 -30.89 -6.53 19.66
C SER A 14 -29.60 -6.34 18.88
N MET A 15 -28.59 -5.77 19.53
CA MET A 15 -27.26 -5.60 18.96
C MET A 15 -26.59 -6.95 18.67
N ARG A 16 -26.77 -7.92 19.58
CA ARG A 16 -26.21 -9.26 19.42
C ARG A 16 -26.77 -9.96 18.18
N ASP A 17 -28.08 -9.94 18.00
CA ASP A 17 -28.72 -10.56 16.84
C ASP A 17 -28.40 -9.81 15.54
N HIS A 18 -28.30 -8.48 15.59
CA HIS A 18 -27.91 -7.65 14.45
C HIS A 18 -26.51 -8.01 13.93
N PHE A 19 -25.51 -8.09 14.80
CA PHE A 19 -24.15 -8.49 14.41
C PHE A 19 -24.06 -9.98 14.04
N ALA A 20 -24.81 -10.87 14.71
CA ALA A 20 -24.84 -12.29 14.36
C ALA A 20 -25.38 -12.53 12.95
N LYS A 21 -26.40 -11.77 12.51
CA LYS A 21 -26.91 -11.80 11.13
C LYS A 21 -25.88 -11.30 10.13
N ALA A 22 -25.19 -10.19 10.43
CA ALA A 22 -24.14 -9.66 9.56
C ALA A 22 -22.96 -10.66 9.42
N MET A 23 -22.54 -11.30 10.51
CA MET A 23 -21.48 -12.31 10.54
C MET A 23 -21.85 -13.61 9.81
N ALA A 24 -23.14 -13.89 9.63
CA ALA A 24 -23.63 -15.07 8.92
C ALA A 24 -23.69 -14.87 7.39
N LEU A 25 -23.54 -13.63 6.90
CA LEU A 25 -23.45 -13.33 5.48
C LEU A 25 -22.06 -13.70 4.95
N LYS A 26 -21.98 -14.07 3.67
CA LYS A 26 -20.68 -14.28 3.02
C LYS A 26 -19.94 -12.94 2.94
N PRO A 27 -18.61 -12.92 3.06
CA PRO A 27 -17.81 -11.69 3.02
C PRO A 27 -18.14 -10.77 1.83
N ASN A 28 -18.41 -11.32 0.66
CA ASN A 28 -18.72 -10.55 -0.56
C ASN A 28 -20.15 -9.96 -0.59
N ASP A 29 -21.04 -10.42 0.30
CA ASP A 29 -22.43 -9.96 0.40
C ASP A 29 -22.61 -8.95 1.55
N LEU A 30 -21.56 -8.69 2.34
CA LEU A 30 -21.58 -7.70 3.41
C LEU A 30 -21.51 -6.29 2.81
N THR A 31 -22.62 -5.56 2.89
CA THR A 31 -22.65 -4.13 2.56
C THR A 31 -22.46 -3.27 3.82
N PRO A 32 -21.87 -2.06 3.68
CA PRO A 32 -21.73 -1.10 4.78
C PRO A 32 -23.06 -0.69 5.45
N GLU A 33 -24.19 -0.92 4.77
CA GLU A 33 -25.54 -0.62 5.26
C GLU A 33 -25.89 -1.40 6.54
N HIS A 34 -25.33 -2.60 6.72
CA HIS A 34 -25.50 -3.38 7.94
C HIS A 34 -24.81 -2.75 9.17
N LEU A 35 -23.85 -1.85 8.95
CA LEU A 35 -23.10 -1.17 10.00
C LEU A 35 -23.58 0.27 10.22
N PHE A 36 -24.17 0.94 9.21
CA PHE A 36 -24.56 2.34 9.29
C PHE A 36 -25.57 2.66 10.40
N GLY A 37 -26.61 1.84 10.60
CA GLY A 37 -27.60 2.09 11.66
C GLY A 37 -26.99 2.10 13.08
N VAL A 38 -26.00 1.24 13.31
CA VAL A 38 -25.22 1.27 14.57
C VAL A 38 -24.32 2.50 14.57
N LEU A 39 -23.49 2.68 13.54
CA LEU A 39 -22.50 3.74 13.47
C LEU A 39 -23.11 5.14 13.59
N ASP A 40 -24.23 5.42 12.97
CA ASP A 40 -24.92 6.72 13.07
C ASP A 40 -25.40 7.02 14.51
N THR A 41 -25.73 5.97 15.27
CA THR A 41 -26.27 6.13 16.63
C THR A 41 -25.16 6.17 17.68
N VAL A 42 -24.02 5.50 17.46
CA VAL A 42 -22.89 5.52 18.41
C VAL A 42 -21.83 6.56 18.06
N ALA A 43 -21.69 6.94 16.78
CA ALA A 43 -20.64 7.83 16.31
C ALA A 43 -21.21 9.20 15.94
N VAL A 44 -20.85 10.21 16.71
CA VAL A 44 -21.07 11.61 16.31
C VAL A 44 -19.98 12.00 15.32
N ARG A 45 -20.30 12.02 14.02
CA ARG A 45 -19.35 12.47 12.99
C ARG A 45 -19.20 14.00 13.01
N ARG A 46 -18.22 14.49 13.77
CA ARG A 46 -17.88 15.92 13.81
C ARG A 46 -16.91 16.29 12.68
N THR A 47 -17.44 16.46 11.47
CA THR A 47 -16.62 16.93 10.34
C THR A 47 -16.14 18.36 10.55
N ARG A 48 -15.07 18.78 9.84
CA ARG A 48 -14.55 20.15 9.92
C ARG A 48 -15.65 21.20 9.68
N SER A 49 -16.51 20.97 8.69
CA SER A 49 -17.64 21.84 8.37
C SER A 49 -18.71 21.84 9.45
N PHE A 50 -18.99 20.69 10.07
CA PHE A 50 -19.92 20.57 11.20
C PHE A 50 -19.44 21.38 12.40
N VAL A 51 -18.16 21.24 12.77
CA VAL A 51 -17.56 21.99 13.89
C VAL A 51 -17.61 23.49 13.63
N LYS A 52 -17.20 23.96 12.45
CA LYS A 52 -17.27 25.39 12.08
C LYS A 52 -18.69 25.97 12.16
N ARG A 53 -19.72 25.16 11.87
CA ARG A 53 -21.11 25.61 11.82
C ARG A 53 -21.80 25.63 13.19
N TYR A 54 -21.62 24.57 13.98
CA TYR A 54 -22.40 24.36 15.20
C TYR A 54 -21.63 24.69 16.48
N TYR A 55 -20.30 24.82 16.42
CA TYR A 55 -19.43 25.10 17.57
C TYR A 55 -18.44 26.24 17.29
N PRO A 56 -18.89 27.40 16.76
CA PRO A 56 -17.99 28.48 16.32
C PRO A 56 -17.24 29.18 17.47
N ASN A 57 -17.73 29.05 18.71
CA ASN A 57 -17.17 29.71 19.91
C ASN A 57 -16.62 28.70 20.93
N ASP A 58 -16.63 27.41 20.61
CA ASP A 58 -16.11 26.39 21.52
C ASP A 58 -14.60 26.55 21.67
N THR A 59 -14.11 26.24 22.87
CA THR A 59 -12.70 26.34 23.22
C THR A 59 -12.09 24.97 23.47
N VAL A 60 -10.79 24.87 23.25
CA VAL A 60 -9.96 23.70 23.57
C VAL A 60 -8.72 24.16 24.33
N THR A 61 -8.25 23.34 25.27
CA THR A 61 -7.00 23.60 25.99
C THR A 61 -5.84 23.03 25.19
N ILE A 62 -4.98 23.91 24.66
CA ILE A 62 -3.75 23.53 23.94
C ILE A 62 -2.57 24.15 24.67
N GLY A 63 -1.62 23.33 25.13
CA GLY A 63 -0.46 23.81 25.90
C GLY A 63 -0.83 24.51 27.22
N GLY A 64 -1.92 24.10 27.86
CA GLY A 64 -2.40 24.68 29.13
C GLY A 64 -3.13 26.02 28.99
N ARG A 65 -3.35 26.51 27.76
CA ARG A 65 -4.13 27.73 27.48
C ARG A 65 -5.43 27.38 26.77
N GLU A 66 -6.52 27.98 27.24
CA GLU A 66 -7.82 27.92 26.58
C GLU A 66 -7.79 28.76 25.30
N GLN A 67 -8.14 28.15 24.17
CA GLN A 67 -8.11 28.76 22.83
C GLN A 67 -9.36 28.36 22.05
N ALA A 68 -9.91 29.26 21.25
CA ALA A 68 -11.06 28.94 20.39
C ALA A 68 -10.70 27.88 19.34
N ILE A 69 -11.62 26.95 19.06
CA ILE A 69 -11.44 25.92 18.04
C ILE A 69 -11.33 26.60 16.67
N THR A 70 -10.13 26.58 16.09
CA THR A 70 -9.87 27.07 14.74
C THR A 70 -9.41 25.93 13.86
N ILE A 71 -10.08 25.75 12.71
CA ILE A 71 -9.69 24.73 11.73
C ILE A 71 -8.99 25.43 10.56
N PRO A 72 -7.67 25.25 10.41
CA PRO A 72 -6.89 25.94 9.40
C PRO A 72 -7.28 25.49 7.98
N THR A 73 -7.11 26.41 7.03
CA THR A 73 -7.26 26.10 5.61
C THR A 73 -5.96 25.44 5.12
N PRO A 74 -6.00 24.20 4.59
CA PRO A 74 -4.80 23.56 4.06
C PRO A 74 -4.25 24.37 2.88
N ARG A 75 -2.96 24.73 2.93
CA ARG A 75 -2.23 25.30 1.80
C ARG A 75 -1.17 24.29 1.37
N ALA A 76 -1.26 23.81 0.13
CA ALA A 76 -0.25 22.91 -0.41
C ALA A 76 0.97 23.73 -0.85
N LEU A 77 2.14 23.41 -0.30
CA LEU A 77 3.41 24.01 -0.70
C LEU A 77 4.19 22.98 -1.51
N LYS A 78 4.67 23.38 -2.68
CA LYS A 78 5.57 22.55 -3.49
C LYS A 78 7.00 22.82 -3.05
N VAL A 79 7.67 21.76 -2.64
CA VAL A 79 9.08 21.78 -2.23
C VAL A 79 9.86 20.88 -3.20
N SER A 80 11.07 21.31 -3.58
CA SER A 80 11.91 20.57 -4.55
C SER A 80 13.25 20.25 -3.91
N TYR A 81 13.74 19.04 -4.11
CA TYR A 81 15.00 18.53 -3.56
C TYR A 81 15.73 17.69 -4.62
N ASP A 82 17.05 17.52 -4.48
CA ASP A 82 17.88 16.76 -5.43
C ASP A 82 18.29 15.39 -4.87
N LEU A 83 17.64 14.33 -5.35
CA LEU A 83 18.03 12.95 -5.05
C LEU A 83 19.25 12.48 -5.86
N GLY A 84 19.56 13.12 -7.00
CA GLY A 84 20.66 12.73 -7.87
C GLY A 84 22.03 12.89 -7.19
N ALA A 85 22.17 13.86 -6.29
CA ALA A 85 23.36 14.06 -5.49
C ALA A 85 23.71 12.87 -4.58
N VAL A 86 22.69 12.14 -4.08
CA VAL A 86 22.85 11.03 -3.14
C VAL A 86 22.65 9.66 -3.79
N LEU A 87 21.98 9.61 -4.94
CA LEU A 87 21.67 8.41 -5.71
C LEU A 87 21.94 8.63 -7.22
N PRO A 88 23.22 8.82 -7.62
CA PRO A 88 23.56 9.13 -9.01
C PRO A 88 23.20 7.97 -9.95
N GLY A 89 22.47 8.28 -11.02
CA GLY A 89 22.05 7.30 -12.04
C GLY A 89 21.02 6.26 -11.57
N PHE A 90 20.58 6.33 -10.30
CA PHE A 90 19.65 5.36 -9.74
C PHE A 90 18.28 5.40 -10.43
N PHE A 91 17.75 6.62 -10.65
CA PHE A 91 16.44 6.80 -11.25
C PHE A 91 16.41 6.30 -12.70
N ASP A 92 17.46 6.54 -13.49
CA ASP A 92 17.55 6.04 -14.86
C ASP A 92 17.56 4.52 -14.90
N ARG A 93 18.31 3.89 -13.99
CA ARG A 93 18.34 2.43 -13.86
C ARG A 93 17.00 1.87 -13.41
N LEU A 94 16.34 2.52 -12.44
CA LEU A 94 15.01 2.12 -11.98
C LEU A 94 13.98 2.26 -13.10
N LYS A 95 14.00 3.39 -13.83
CA LYS A 95 13.14 3.63 -14.99
C LYS A 95 13.31 2.56 -16.04
N LYS A 96 14.56 2.25 -16.42
CA LYS A 96 14.86 1.16 -17.37
C LYS A 96 14.29 -0.17 -16.90
N ALA A 97 14.46 -0.50 -15.62
CA ALA A 97 13.97 -1.75 -15.06
C ALA A 97 12.44 -1.86 -15.07
N LEU A 98 11.73 -0.76 -14.81
CA LEU A 98 10.27 -0.74 -14.77
C LEU A 98 9.63 -0.56 -16.15
N ASP A 99 10.41 -0.16 -17.16
CA ASP A 99 9.92 0.12 -18.51
C ASP A 99 9.36 -1.16 -19.16
N ALA A 100 8.09 -1.09 -19.56
CA ALA A 100 7.38 -2.21 -20.19
C ALA A 100 7.89 -2.51 -21.60
N ASP A 101 8.54 -1.54 -22.26
CA ASP A 101 9.14 -1.73 -23.58
C ASP A 101 10.52 -2.39 -23.50
N THR A 102 11.11 -2.50 -22.31
CA THR A 102 12.39 -3.21 -22.13
C THR A 102 12.18 -4.71 -22.36
N PRO A 103 12.95 -5.35 -23.26
CA PRO A 103 12.81 -6.78 -23.53
C PRO A 103 12.86 -7.62 -22.24
N PRO A 104 11.96 -8.61 -22.07
CA PRO A 104 11.93 -9.44 -20.85
C PRO A 104 13.24 -10.16 -20.56
N ASP A 105 14.08 -10.41 -21.57
CA ASP A 105 15.38 -11.07 -21.42
C ASP A 105 16.55 -10.08 -21.19
N ASP A 106 16.31 -8.76 -21.17
CA ASP A 106 17.33 -7.76 -20.80
C ASP A 106 17.72 -7.93 -19.31
N PRO A 107 19.01 -8.00 -18.95
CA PRO A 107 19.45 -8.23 -17.58
C PRO A 107 19.03 -7.14 -16.57
N GLU A 108 18.65 -5.95 -17.05
CA GLU A 108 18.17 -4.85 -16.21
C GLU A 108 16.64 -4.77 -16.15
N SER A 109 15.91 -5.58 -16.93
CA SER A 109 14.45 -5.60 -16.92
C SER A 109 13.89 -6.25 -15.66
N LEU A 110 12.96 -5.56 -14.99
CA LEU A 110 12.13 -6.12 -13.93
C LEU A 110 10.83 -6.66 -14.54
N THR A 111 10.81 -7.97 -14.79
CA THR A 111 9.67 -8.63 -15.46
C THR A 111 8.44 -8.75 -14.58
N LEU A 112 8.64 -8.75 -13.26
CA LEU A 112 7.61 -9.09 -12.26
C LEU A 112 7.03 -10.49 -12.50
N ALA A 113 7.88 -11.43 -12.92
CA ALA A 113 7.45 -12.75 -13.38
C ALA A 113 6.66 -13.55 -12.33
N ARG A 114 6.97 -13.35 -11.05
CA ARG A 114 6.21 -13.94 -9.92
C ARG A 114 4.75 -13.51 -9.89
N TYR A 115 4.47 -12.28 -10.31
CA TYR A 115 3.15 -11.66 -10.25
C TYR A 115 2.38 -11.79 -11.56
N ALA A 116 3.03 -12.34 -12.60
CA ALA A 116 2.41 -12.67 -13.88
C ALA A 116 2.88 -14.04 -14.40
N PRO A 117 2.72 -15.12 -13.62
CA PRO A 117 3.10 -16.46 -14.04
C PRO A 117 2.35 -16.93 -15.29
N SER A 118 1.13 -16.42 -15.58
CA SER A 118 0.38 -16.75 -16.80
C SER A 118 1.15 -16.47 -18.09
N GLN A 119 2.06 -15.48 -18.09
CA GLN A 119 2.96 -15.19 -19.22
C GLN A 119 3.93 -16.33 -19.58
N TYR A 120 4.06 -17.31 -18.68
CA TYR A 120 4.96 -18.45 -18.81
C TYR A 120 4.20 -19.77 -18.96
N ARG A 121 2.86 -19.77 -19.05
CA ARG A 121 2.10 -20.99 -19.32
C ARG A 121 2.37 -21.53 -20.73
N LEU A 122 2.35 -22.85 -20.86
CA LEU A 122 2.53 -23.53 -22.15
C LEU A 122 1.33 -23.32 -23.08
N ASP A 123 0.13 -23.23 -22.52
CA ASP A 123 -1.13 -23.00 -23.24
C ASP A 123 -1.34 -21.55 -23.70
N GLN A 124 -0.49 -20.63 -23.21
CA GLN A 124 -0.56 -19.18 -23.48
C GLN A 124 -1.86 -18.52 -23.01
N ASP A 125 -2.55 -19.12 -22.02
CA ASP A 125 -3.73 -18.51 -21.41
C ASP A 125 -3.29 -17.38 -20.48
N LEU A 126 -3.41 -16.14 -20.97
CA LEU A 126 -2.96 -14.95 -20.25
C LEU A 126 -4.04 -14.43 -19.32
N GLU A 127 -3.69 -14.31 -18.04
CA GLU A 127 -4.59 -13.77 -17.05
C GLU A 127 -4.48 -12.24 -17.01
N THR A 128 -5.54 -11.56 -17.44
CA THR A 128 -5.55 -10.08 -17.55
C THR A 128 -5.31 -9.39 -16.21
N HIS A 129 -5.78 -9.96 -15.11
CA HIS A 129 -5.62 -9.38 -13.78
C HIS A 129 -4.15 -9.40 -13.32
N GLU A 130 -3.36 -10.40 -13.73
CA GLU A 130 -1.93 -10.46 -13.42
C GLU A 130 -1.13 -9.36 -14.14
N ILE A 131 -1.50 -9.04 -15.39
CA ILE A 131 -0.89 -7.94 -16.16
C ILE A 131 -1.19 -6.60 -15.47
N GLN A 132 -2.45 -6.39 -15.06
CA GLN A 132 -2.87 -5.18 -14.35
C GLN A 132 -2.14 -5.02 -13.02
N LEU A 133 -2.03 -6.11 -12.26
CA LEU A 133 -1.27 -6.18 -11.03
C LEU A 133 0.20 -5.81 -11.23
N ALA A 134 0.86 -6.35 -12.25
CA ALA A 134 2.24 -5.99 -12.55
C ALA A 134 2.38 -4.49 -12.88
N GLY A 135 1.40 -3.88 -13.55
CA GLY A 135 1.35 -2.43 -13.78
C GLY A 135 1.16 -1.62 -12.49
N LEU A 136 0.28 -2.10 -11.60
CA LEU A 136 0.07 -1.48 -10.29
C LEU A 136 1.33 -1.53 -9.42
N LEU A 137 2.00 -2.68 -9.36
CA LEU A 137 3.24 -2.86 -8.60
C LEU A 137 4.35 -1.90 -9.07
N ARG A 138 4.50 -1.69 -10.38
CA ARG A 138 5.43 -0.68 -10.93
C ARG A 138 5.11 0.72 -10.41
N SER A 139 3.83 1.08 -10.40
CA SER A 139 3.36 2.39 -9.92
C SER A 139 3.56 2.55 -8.41
N GLU A 140 3.28 1.50 -7.64
CA GLU A 140 3.50 1.48 -6.19
C GLU A 140 4.99 1.60 -5.83
N MET A 141 5.88 0.93 -6.56
CA MET A 141 7.32 1.10 -6.37
C MET A 141 7.75 2.56 -6.56
N LEU A 142 7.22 3.26 -7.57
CA LEU A 142 7.52 4.67 -7.80
C LEU A 142 7.00 5.56 -6.67
N LYS A 143 5.76 5.33 -6.20
CA LYS A 143 5.19 6.08 -5.06
C LYS A 143 6.00 5.87 -3.78
N ARG A 144 6.44 4.64 -3.51
CA ARG A 144 7.27 4.34 -2.33
C ARG A 144 8.64 5.00 -2.42
N PHE A 145 9.20 5.12 -3.63
CA PHE A 145 10.42 5.89 -3.88
C PHE A 145 10.23 7.39 -3.66
N GLU A 146 9.11 7.96 -4.13
CA GLU A 146 8.75 9.36 -3.89
C GLU A 146 8.56 9.66 -2.39
N SER A 147 8.05 8.69 -1.62
CA SER A 147 7.89 8.84 -0.17
C SER A 147 9.22 8.88 0.58
N SER A 148 10.12 7.90 0.33
CA SER A 148 11.51 7.94 0.83
C SER A 148 12.34 6.78 0.25
N PRO A 149 13.68 6.95 0.15
CA PRO A 149 14.58 5.84 -0.17
C PRO A 149 14.43 4.64 0.79
N TYR A 150 14.16 4.91 2.07
CA TYR A 150 13.94 3.87 3.08
C TYR A 150 12.69 3.02 2.79
N ALA A 151 11.54 3.67 2.54
CA ALA A 151 10.28 2.99 2.24
C ALA A 151 10.41 2.13 0.97
N PHE A 152 11.03 2.69 -0.07
CA PHE A 152 11.32 1.97 -1.30
C PHE A 152 12.21 0.74 -1.07
N ALA A 153 13.28 0.86 -0.28
CA ALA A 153 14.15 -0.26 0.03
C ALA A 153 13.40 -1.38 0.78
N GLN A 154 12.51 -1.01 1.70
CA GLN A 154 11.67 -1.97 2.41
C GLN A 154 10.72 -2.70 1.45
N THR A 155 10.05 -1.98 0.54
CA THR A 155 9.21 -2.60 -0.50
C THR A 155 10.01 -3.57 -1.36
N CYS A 156 11.19 -3.17 -1.84
CA CYS A 156 12.03 -4.02 -2.68
C CYS A 156 12.47 -5.31 -1.99
N GLU A 157 12.89 -5.26 -0.72
CA GLU A 157 13.30 -6.46 0.04
C GLU A 157 12.13 -7.41 0.26
N ARG A 158 10.95 -6.86 0.55
CA ARG A 158 9.74 -7.67 0.74
C ARG A 158 9.32 -8.36 -0.54
N MET A 159 9.34 -7.63 -1.66
CA MET A 159 9.13 -8.23 -2.98
C MET A 159 10.19 -9.31 -3.24
N ALA A 160 11.47 -9.07 -2.96
CA ALA A 160 12.52 -10.08 -3.15
C ALA A 160 12.32 -11.34 -2.29
N ALA A 161 11.92 -11.19 -1.02
CA ALA A 161 11.59 -12.32 -0.14
C ALA A 161 10.41 -13.14 -0.68
N SER A 162 9.42 -12.45 -1.24
CA SER A 162 8.30 -13.04 -1.98
C SER A 162 8.78 -13.92 -3.15
N HIS A 163 9.77 -13.45 -3.92
CA HIS A 163 10.37 -14.23 -5.01
C HIS A 163 11.12 -15.46 -4.48
N ASP A 164 11.82 -15.37 -3.34
CA ASP A 164 12.44 -16.55 -2.72
C ASP A 164 11.40 -17.60 -2.32
N ALA A 165 10.26 -17.18 -1.75
CA ALA A 165 9.17 -18.08 -1.40
C ALA A 165 8.58 -18.75 -2.65
N PHE A 166 8.39 -17.99 -3.73
CA PHE A 166 7.92 -18.52 -5.01
C PHE A 166 8.90 -19.54 -5.61
N LEU A 167 10.21 -19.26 -5.57
CA LEU A 167 11.22 -20.19 -6.09
C LEU A 167 11.24 -21.51 -5.31
N LYS A 168 11.06 -21.48 -3.98
CA LYS A 168 10.90 -22.70 -3.16
C LYS A 168 9.64 -23.48 -3.54
N LEU A 169 8.57 -22.80 -3.91
CA LEU A 169 7.34 -23.46 -4.38
C LEU A 169 7.58 -24.16 -5.73
N VAL A 170 8.27 -23.48 -6.66
CA VAL A 170 8.69 -24.05 -7.95
C VAL A 170 9.60 -25.26 -7.76
N ASP A 171 10.50 -25.23 -6.77
CA ASP A 171 11.34 -26.40 -6.41
C ASP A 171 10.51 -27.63 -5.99
N ASN A 172 9.31 -27.42 -5.47
CA ASN A 172 8.37 -28.47 -5.11
C ASN A 172 7.40 -28.85 -6.26
N GLY A 173 7.66 -28.39 -7.48
CA GLY A 173 6.84 -28.68 -8.66
C GLY A 173 5.52 -27.91 -8.71
N LYS A 174 5.44 -26.76 -8.03
CA LYS A 174 4.22 -25.94 -7.96
C LYS A 174 4.46 -24.50 -8.37
N VAL A 175 3.46 -23.86 -8.98
CA VAL A 175 3.47 -22.43 -9.35
C VAL A 175 2.27 -21.76 -8.68
N ALA A 176 2.50 -20.72 -7.87
CA ALA A 176 1.41 -19.95 -7.28
C ALA A 176 0.75 -19.05 -8.35
N THR A 177 -0.58 -19.06 -8.42
CA THR A 177 -1.34 -18.26 -9.40
C THR A 177 -1.86 -16.94 -8.79
N GLY A 178 -2.15 -15.96 -9.66
CA GLY A 178 -2.55 -14.60 -9.29
C GLY A 178 -3.85 -14.48 -8.48
N GLY A 179 -4.69 -15.52 -8.43
CA GLY A 179 -5.96 -15.49 -7.70
C GLY A 179 -5.80 -15.20 -6.19
N ALA A 180 -4.72 -15.67 -5.56
CA ALA A 180 -4.42 -15.35 -4.16
C ALA A 180 -4.06 -13.87 -3.94
N LEU A 181 -3.66 -13.16 -4.99
CA LEU A 181 -3.30 -11.74 -4.96
C LEU A 181 -4.44 -10.82 -5.43
N ALA A 182 -5.39 -11.33 -6.21
CA ALA A 182 -6.58 -10.60 -6.63
C ALA A 182 -7.53 -10.30 -5.46
N ASP A 183 -7.69 -11.26 -4.53
CA ASP A 183 -8.48 -11.07 -3.29
C ASP A 183 -7.87 -10.00 -2.36
N TRP A 184 -6.53 -9.81 -2.41
CA TRP A 184 -5.81 -8.76 -1.70
C TRP A 184 -6.09 -7.35 -2.27
N MET A 185 -6.25 -7.21 -3.60
CA MET A 185 -6.58 -5.91 -4.21
C MET A 185 -8.00 -5.46 -3.92
N ALA A 186 -8.94 -6.38 -3.70
CA ALA A 186 -10.32 -6.07 -3.38
C ALA A 186 -10.49 -5.44 -1.98
N THR A 187 -9.48 -5.52 -1.10
CA THR A 187 -9.56 -5.06 0.28
C THR A 187 -8.97 -3.67 0.56
N ASP A 188 -8.45 -2.95 -0.46
CA ASP A 188 -7.87 -1.59 -0.34
C ASP A 188 -6.91 -1.43 0.86
N SER A 189 -6.17 -2.50 1.15
CA SER A 189 -5.24 -2.55 2.28
C SER A 189 -3.90 -1.94 1.87
N ASP A 190 -3.54 -0.82 2.50
CA ASP A 190 -2.21 -0.18 2.39
C ASP A 190 -1.06 -1.08 2.90
N ASP A 191 -1.41 -2.23 3.49
CA ASP A 191 -0.49 -3.15 4.12
C ASP A 191 -0.36 -4.46 3.34
N VAL A 192 0.60 -4.48 2.42
CA VAL A 192 1.06 -5.68 1.69
C VAL A 192 1.60 -6.75 2.68
N ASP A 193 1.91 -6.41 3.95
CA ASP A 193 2.68 -7.26 4.89
C ASP A 193 1.96 -8.50 5.39
N SER A 194 0.65 -8.47 5.58
CA SER A 194 -0.06 -9.56 6.26
C SER A 194 -0.46 -10.74 5.35
N TYR A 195 -0.44 -10.58 4.02
CA TYR A 195 -1.08 -11.51 3.09
C TYR A 195 -0.15 -12.54 2.44
N LEU A 196 1.16 -12.36 2.51
CA LEU A 196 2.13 -13.24 1.81
C LEU A 196 2.30 -14.63 2.45
N ASP A 197 1.81 -14.82 3.67
CA ASP A 197 1.98 -16.06 4.44
C ASP A 197 0.74 -17.00 4.39
N GLU A 198 -0.41 -16.59 3.83
CA GLU A 198 -1.70 -17.24 4.13
C GLU A 198 -2.31 -18.21 3.09
N TYR A 199 -1.79 -18.42 1.87
CA TYR A 199 -2.47 -19.32 0.91
C TYR A 199 -1.61 -20.40 0.25
N GLY A 200 -1.92 -21.65 0.63
CA GLY A 200 -1.62 -22.89 -0.08
C GLY A 200 -2.81 -23.43 -0.91
N GLY A 201 -3.66 -22.55 -1.47
CA GLY A 201 -4.92 -22.94 -2.12
C GLY A 201 -5.05 -22.69 -3.63
N LEU A 202 -4.12 -21.96 -4.25
CA LEU A 202 -4.18 -21.59 -5.67
C LEU A 202 -2.80 -21.79 -6.30
N VAL A 203 -2.47 -23.07 -6.50
CA VAL A 203 -1.20 -23.49 -7.10
C VAL A 203 -1.48 -24.41 -8.28
N ASP A 204 -0.80 -24.15 -9.38
CA ASP A 204 -0.80 -25.03 -10.56
C ASP A 204 0.40 -25.98 -10.51
N ASP A 205 0.35 -27.02 -11.33
CA ASP A 205 1.49 -27.89 -11.55
C ASP A 205 2.55 -27.19 -12.41
N ALA A 206 3.81 -27.30 -12.02
CA ALA A 206 4.91 -26.62 -12.68
C ALA A 206 5.12 -27.11 -14.13
N ASP A 207 4.68 -28.31 -14.49
CA ASP A 207 4.78 -28.86 -15.84
C ASP A 207 3.85 -28.15 -16.85
N GLU A 208 2.91 -27.34 -16.39
CA GLU A 208 2.09 -26.45 -17.24
C GLU A 208 2.83 -25.19 -17.71
N TYR A 209 4.08 -24.97 -17.26
CA TYR A 209 4.82 -23.72 -17.46
C TYR A 209 6.18 -23.94 -18.14
N TYR A 210 6.68 -22.90 -18.81
CA TYR A 210 8.09 -22.77 -19.21
C TYR A 210 8.98 -22.50 -17.98
N ILE A 211 9.14 -23.51 -17.11
CA ILE A 211 9.76 -23.37 -15.78
C ILE A 211 11.18 -22.81 -15.81
N ASP A 212 12.02 -23.24 -16.74
CA ASP A 212 13.39 -22.72 -16.82
C ASP A 212 13.41 -21.22 -17.08
N ARG A 213 12.49 -20.72 -17.92
CA ARG A 213 12.36 -19.30 -18.22
C ARG A 213 11.77 -18.53 -17.05
N LEU A 214 10.69 -19.06 -16.45
CA LEU A 214 10.04 -18.47 -15.28
C LEU A 214 11.04 -18.35 -14.12
N ARG A 215 11.75 -19.43 -13.78
CA ARG A 215 12.75 -19.47 -12.71
C ARG A 215 13.87 -18.47 -12.94
N ARG A 216 14.36 -18.35 -14.19
CA ARG A 216 15.39 -17.38 -14.56
C ARG A 216 14.91 -15.95 -14.31
N HIS A 217 13.72 -15.61 -14.78
CA HIS A 217 13.18 -14.26 -14.65
C HIS A 217 12.85 -13.91 -13.19
N VAL A 218 12.21 -14.81 -12.44
CA VAL A 218 11.95 -14.64 -11.00
C VAL A 218 13.26 -14.45 -10.22
N SER A 219 14.29 -15.24 -10.53
CA SER A 219 15.60 -15.11 -9.88
C SER A 219 16.28 -13.78 -10.18
N ARG A 220 16.22 -13.32 -11.44
CA ARG A 220 16.77 -12.02 -11.83
C ARG A 220 16.02 -10.87 -11.17
N ASP A 221 14.69 -10.90 -11.20
CA ASP A 221 13.86 -9.86 -10.59
C ASP A 221 14.18 -9.72 -9.10
N ARG A 222 14.29 -10.85 -8.39
CA ARG A 222 14.71 -10.94 -6.99
C ARG A 222 16.08 -10.30 -6.74
N ASP A 223 17.05 -10.53 -7.62
CA ASP A 223 18.40 -9.98 -7.50
C ASP A 223 18.45 -8.47 -7.83
N LEU A 224 17.67 -8.03 -8.82
CA LEU A 224 17.49 -6.61 -9.15
C LEU A 224 16.84 -5.85 -8.00
N LEU A 225 15.75 -6.36 -7.43
CA LEU A 225 15.07 -5.79 -6.26
C LEU A 225 16.03 -5.64 -5.07
N ARG A 226 16.81 -6.67 -4.76
CA ARG A 226 17.85 -6.60 -3.72
C ARG A 226 18.94 -5.58 -4.04
N SER A 227 19.33 -5.47 -5.31
CA SER A 227 20.27 -4.44 -5.71
C SER A 227 19.70 -3.04 -5.51
N PHE A 228 18.45 -2.81 -5.88
CA PHE A 228 17.78 -1.52 -5.68
C PHE A 228 17.64 -1.19 -4.20
N ALA A 229 17.25 -2.16 -3.36
CA ALA A 229 17.16 -1.98 -1.92
C ALA A 229 18.51 -1.63 -1.29
N ARG A 230 19.60 -2.32 -1.67
CA ARG A 230 20.95 -2.03 -1.18
C ARG A 230 21.39 -0.62 -1.52
N THR A 231 21.17 -0.18 -2.77
CA THR A 231 21.53 1.18 -3.19
C THR A 231 20.67 2.22 -2.47
N ALA A 232 19.35 2.03 -2.38
CA ALA A 232 18.48 2.97 -1.68
C ALA A 232 18.83 3.11 -0.18
N ARG A 233 19.29 2.03 0.46
CA ARG A 233 19.77 2.04 1.86
C ARG A 233 21.07 2.81 2.10
N THR A 234 21.81 3.19 1.05
CA THR A 234 22.98 4.06 1.25
C THR A 234 22.55 5.47 1.65
N VAL A 235 21.30 5.86 1.35
CA VAL A 235 20.69 7.09 1.87
C VAL A 235 20.22 6.84 3.30
N THR A 236 20.96 7.42 4.24
CA THR A 236 20.62 7.40 5.66
C THR A 236 19.82 8.64 6.05
N ARG A 237 19.20 8.65 7.23
CA ARG A 237 18.49 9.85 7.75
C ARG A 237 19.35 11.11 7.73
N GLY A 238 20.67 11.00 7.94
CA GLY A 238 21.58 12.15 7.95
C GLY A 238 21.98 12.64 6.56
N THR A 239 21.69 11.87 5.51
CA THR A 239 22.05 12.17 4.12
C THR A 239 20.83 12.20 3.21
N ASP A 240 19.62 12.17 3.77
CA ASP A 240 18.37 12.14 3.01
C ASP A 240 17.95 13.59 2.69
N PRO A 241 18.00 14.01 1.41
CA PRO A 241 17.67 15.38 1.03
C PRO A 241 16.17 15.69 1.25
N THR A 242 15.29 14.69 1.16
CA THR A 242 13.86 14.86 1.43
C THR A 242 13.63 15.15 2.90
N LEU A 243 14.32 14.42 3.79
CA LEU A 243 14.20 14.65 5.23
C LEU A 243 14.84 15.96 5.66
N ALA A 244 16.01 16.30 5.12
CA ALA A 244 16.69 17.57 5.40
C ALA A 244 15.78 18.75 5.04
N GLU A 245 15.24 18.76 3.82
CA GLU A 245 14.34 19.80 3.36
C GLU A 245 13.03 19.83 4.17
N LEU A 246 12.47 18.68 4.54
CA LEU A 246 11.28 18.64 5.40
C LEU A 246 11.54 19.29 6.77
N VAL A 247 12.71 19.07 7.37
CA VAL A 247 13.08 19.68 8.65
C VAL A 247 13.20 21.20 8.50
N ASP A 248 13.86 21.67 7.45
CA ASP A 248 14.04 23.10 7.18
C ASP A 248 12.67 23.78 6.95
N GLN A 249 11.80 23.18 6.14
CA GLN A 249 10.44 23.70 5.90
C GLN A 249 9.59 23.73 7.17
N LEU A 250 9.71 22.72 8.04
CA LEU A 250 8.99 22.71 9.32
C LEU A 250 9.52 23.76 10.30
N ALA A 251 10.82 24.05 10.26
CA ALA A 251 11.43 25.14 11.03
C ALA A 251 10.91 26.50 10.55
N ASP A 252 10.91 26.74 9.23
CA ASP A 252 10.37 27.96 8.63
C ASP A 252 8.90 28.16 8.99
N ILE A 253 8.06 27.13 8.86
CA ILE A 253 6.64 27.16 9.24
C ILE A 253 6.44 27.43 10.73
N ALA A 254 7.36 26.97 11.59
CA ALA A 254 7.29 27.21 13.03
C ALA A 254 7.68 28.66 13.40
N GLU A 255 8.55 29.30 12.61
CA GLU A 255 8.96 30.69 12.78
C GLU A 255 7.98 31.68 12.14
N GLU A 256 7.23 31.26 11.11
CA GLU A 256 6.18 32.09 10.52
C GLU A 256 5.17 32.52 11.61
N PRO A 257 4.97 33.84 11.80
CA PRO A 257 3.95 34.31 12.73
C PRO A 257 2.62 33.75 12.26
N ARG A 258 1.96 32.95 13.13
CA ARG A 258 0.60 32.47 12.88
C ARG A 258 -0.22 33.68 12.44
N ASP A 259 -0.73 33.63 11.21
CA ASP A 259 -1.60 34.67 10.66
C ASP A 259 -2.57 35.08 11.77
N PRO A 260 -2.55 36.36 12.21
CA PRO A 260 -3.58 36.83 13.13
C PRO A 260 -4.90 36.69 12.37
N VAL A 261 -5.71 35.73 12.81
CA VAL A 261 -7.07 35.48 12.31
C VAL A 261 -7.94 36.70 12.54
#